data_AF-A0A1M6CGH6-F1
#
_entry.id   AF-A0A1M6CGH6-F1
#
_cell.length_a   1.000
_cell.length_b   1.000
_cell.length_c   1.000
_cell.angle_alpha   90.00
_cell.angle_beta   90.00
_cell.angle_gamma   90.00
#
_symmetry.space_group_name_H-M   'P 1'
#
loop_
_entity.id
_entity.type
_entity.pdbx_description
1 polymer ?
#
loop_
_entity_poly.entity_id
_entity_poly.type
_entity_poly.pdbx_seq_one_letter_code
_entity_poly.pdbx_strand_id
1 'polypeptide(L)'
;MGKRLSPTAFREYPVWKWDDAQEKHEPLTKWQPLPKDEPTLFIKANFVAADGTAFEGYLIGLESYYAVGLFVDGTEHVLNLNLPDMIESSLKVICQRIGKEKVTLFPLHYETEVAFEGQSPIAGVLTI
;
A
#
# COMPACT_ATOMS: atom_id res chain seq x y z
N MET A 1 -7.62 14.36 -16.07
CA MET A 1 -7.19 14.23 -14.66
C MET A 1 -7.09 12.75 -14.36
N GLY A 2 -5.89 12.21 -14.12
CA GLY A 2 -5.72 10.82 -13.71
C GLY A 2 -6.46 10.55 -12.40
N LYS A 3 -6.97 9.33 -12.20
CA LYS A 3 -7.59 8.95 -10.92
C LYS A 3 -6.50 8.91 -9.85
N ARG A 4 -6.72 9.62 -8.74
CA ARG A 4 -5.83 9.60 -7.58
C ARG A 4 -6.12 8.35 -6.76
N LEU A 5 -5.07 7.66 -6.33
CA LEU A 5 -5.19 6.58 -5.37
C LEU A 5 -5.81 7.13 -4.07
N SER A 6 -6.84 6.45 -3.58
CA SER A 6 -7.59 6.85 -2.39
C SER A 6 -8.32 5.65 -1.80
N PRO A 7 -8.74 5.71 -0.52
CA PRO A 7 -9.51 4.63 0.09
C PRO A 7 -10.75 4.24 -0.74
N THR A 8 -11.51 5.23 -1.23
CA THR A 8 -12.70 4.99 -2.05
C THR A 8 -12.34 4.33 -3.39
N ALA A 9 -11.27 4.77 -4.04
CA ALA A 9 -10.80 4.18 -5.29
C ALA A 9 -10.40 2.70 -5.10
N PHE A 10 -9.77 2.36 -3.98
CA PHE A 10 -9.41 0.98 -3.64
C PHE A 10 -10.60 0.11 -3.19
N ARG A 11 -11.69 0.72 -2.71
CA ARG A 11 -12.95 -0.03 -2.47
C ARG A 11 -13.63 -0.45 -3.77
N GLU A 12 -13.53 0.36 -4.82
CA GLU A 12 -14.07 0.02 -6.14
C GLU A 12 -13.15 -0.93 -6.91
N TYR A 13 -11.83 -0.69 -6.87
CA TYR A 13 -10.83 -1.45 -7.60
C TYR A 13 -9.67 -1.79 -6.66
N PRO A 14 -9.52 -3.04 -6.19
CA PRO A 14 -8.51 -3.39 -5.21
C PRO A 14 -7.08 -3.44 -5.78
N VAL A 15 -6.92 -3.41 -7.11
CA VAL A 15 -5.61 -3.50 -7.76
C VAL A 15 -5.50 -2.47 -8.87
N TRP A 16 -4.38 -1.77 -8.89
CA TRP A 16 -4.05 -0.76 -9.88
C TRP A 16 -2.65 -1.01 -10.43
N LYS A 17 -2.37 -0.41 -11.57
CA LYS A 17 -1.05 -0.36 -12.18
C LYS A 17 -0.64 1.06 -12.49
N TRP A 18 0.64 1.26 -12.76
CA TRP A 18 1.14 2.49 -13.36
C TRP A 18 1.13 2.37 -14.89
N ASP A 19 0.46 3.30 -15.56
CA ASP A 19 0.47 3.44 -17.01
C ASP A 19 1.54 4.47 -17.38
N ASP A 20 2.71 3.99 -17.82
CA ASP A 20 3.84 4.83 -18.23
C ASP A 20 3.51 5.76 -19.41
N ALA A 21 2.63 5.33 -20.33
CA ALA A 21 2.30 6.13 -21.51
C ALA A 21 1.45 7.35 -21.15
N GLN A 22 0.70 7.28 -20.05
CA GLN A 22 -0.21 8.33 -19.60
C GLN A 22 0.19 8.95 -18.26
N GLU A 23 1.33 8.52 -17.70
CA GLU A 23 1.87 8.94 -16.40
C GLU A 23 0.80 8.96 -15.30
N LYS A 24 0.01 7.89 -15.19
CA LYS A 24 -1.11 7.82 -14.26
C LYS A 24 -1.34 6.41 -13.71
N HIS A 25 -2.06 6.35 -12.60
CA HIS A 25 -2.60 5.09 -12.10
C HIS A 25 -3.84 4.67 -12.90
N GLU A 26 -3.90 3.39 -13.27
CA GLU A 26 -5.03 2.78 -13.95
C GLU A 26 -5.55 1.58 -13.14
N PRO A 27 -6.88 1.47 -12.91
CA PRO A 27 -7.45 0.33 -12.20
C PRO A 27 -7.44 -0.91 -13.09
N LEU A 28 -7.09 -2.06 -12.52
CA LEU A 28 -7.30 -3.33 -13.20
C LEU A 28 -8.77 -3.74 -13.04
N THR A 29 -9.47 -3.94 -14.16
CA THR A 29 -10.85 -4.44 -14.17
C THR A 29 -10.94 -5.95 -13.94
N LYS A 30 -9.87 -6.68 -14.30
CA LYS A 30 -9.69 -8.10 -13.99
C LYS A 30 -8.40 -8.28 -13.22
N TRP A 31 -8.53 -8.47 -11.91
CA TRP A 31 -7.41 -8.50 -10.96
C TRP A 31 -7.28 -9.83 -10.20
N GLN A 32 -8.19 -10.78 -10.45
CA GLN A 32 -8.12 -12.12 -9.86
C GLN A 32 -8.12 -13.20 -10.97
N PRO A 33 -7.09 -14.07 -11.00
CA PRO A 33 -5.83 -13.93 -10.25
C PRO A 33 -5.07 -12.66 -10.62
N LEU A 34 -4.15 -12.23 -9.75
CA LEU A 34 -3.27 -11.11 -10.04
C LEU A 34 -2.42 -11.38 -11.31
N PRO A 35 -2.28 -10.40 -12.21
CA PRO A 35 -1.41 -10.53 -13.37
C PRO A 35 0.05 -10.61 -12.92
N LYS A 36 0.88 -11.33 -13.68
CA LYS A 36 2.33 -11.47 -13.41
C LYS A 36 3.21 -10.72 -14.40
N ASP A 37 2.60 -10.24 -15.47
CA ASP A 37 3.21 -9.51 -16.58
C ASP A 37 3.24 -8.00 -16.36
N GLU A 38 2.58 -7.51 -15.31
CA GLU A 38 2.61 -6.09 -14.94
C GLU A 38 3.91 -5.75 -14.17
N PRO A 39 4.61 -4.67 -14.52
CA PRO A 39 5.91 -4.33 -13.92
C PRO A 39 5.78 -3.91 -12.46
N THR A 40 4.67 -3.30 -12.07
CA THR A 40 4.39 -2.87 -10.70
C THR A 40 2.88 -2.80 -10.49
N LEU A 41 2.41 -3.44 -9.41
CA LEU A 41 1.04 -3.33 -8.96
C LEU A 41 0.96 -2.51 -7.67
N PHE A 42 -0.20 -1.89 -7.50
CA PHE A 42 -0.64 -1.19 -6.31
C PHE A 42 -1.82 -1.99 -5.78
N ILE A 43 -1.58 -2.77 -4.73
CA ILE A 43 -2.50 -3.80 -4.25
C ILE A 43 -3.09 -3.35 -2.92
N LYS A 44 -4.40 -3.18 -2.84
CA LYS A 44 -5.11 -2.85 -1.60
C LYS A 44 -4.71 -3.81 -0.49
N ALA A 45 -4.37 -3.24 0.66
CA ALA A 45 -4.02 -3.99 1.85
C ALA A 45 -4.51 -3.29 3.11
N ASN A 46 -4.81 -4.09 4.13
CA ASN A 46 -4.96 -3.61 5.50
C ASN A 46 -3.65 -3.85 6.22
N PHE A 47 -3.22 -2.88 7.02
CA PHE A 47 -1.97 -2.94 7.76
C PHE A 47 -2.21 -2.82 9.26
N VAL A 48 -1.40 -3.52 10.04
CA VAL A 48 -1.34 -3.40 11.50
C VAL A 48 0.11 -3.18 11.91
N ALA A 49 0.38 -2.00 12.46
CA ALA A 49 1.68 -1.62 13.00
C ALA A 49 2.01 -2.41 14.27
N ALA A 50 3.28 -2.40 14.66
CA ALA A 50 3.75 -3.10 15.86
C ALA A 50 3.12 -2.61 17.16
N ASP A 51 2.68 -1.35 17.21
CA ASP A 51 1.93 -0.79 18.34
C ASP A 51 0.41 -1.07 18.28
N GLY A 52 -0.04 -1.86 17.31
CA GLY A 52 -1.44 -2.20 17.09
C GLY A 52 -2.24 -1.17 16.30
N THR A 53 -1.63 -0.07 15.84
CA THR A 53 -2.32 0.92 15.00
C THR A 53 -2.65 0.31 13.64
N ALA A 54 -3.93 0.38 13.26
CA ALA A 54 -4.40 -0.12 11.97
C ALA A 54 -4.42 1.00 10.91
N PHE A 55 -4.09 0.63 9.66
CA PHE A 55 -4.12 1.52 8.51
C PHE A 55 -4.76 0.82 7.31
N GLU A 56 -5.59 1.55 6.55
CA GLU A 56 -5.93 1.17 5.18
C GLU A 56 -4.82 1.67 4.24
N GLY A 57 -4.52 0.92 3.18
CA GLY A 57 -3.48 1.32 2.25
C GLY A 57 -3.33 0.39 1.06
N TYR A 58 -2.13 0.37 0.49
CA TYR A 58 -1.76 -0.54 -0.58
C TYR A 58 -0.27 -0.90 -0.55
N LEU A 59 0.04 -2.12 -1.00
CA LEU A 59 1.40 -2.58 -1.29
C LEU A 59 1.83 -2.10 -2.67
N ILE A 60 3.10 -1.77 -2.84
CA ILE A 60 3.70 -1.42 -4.14
C ILE A 60 4.74 -2.49 -4.49
N GLY A 61 4.46 -3.24 -5.55
CA GLY A 61 5.28 -4.36 -6.00
C GLY A 61 4.44 -5.49 -6.58
N LEU A 62 5.02 -6.69 -6.66
CA LEU A 62 4.36 -7.88 -7.20
C LEU A 62 4.55 -9.08 -6.27
N GLU A 63 5.73 -9.69 -6.29
CA GLU A 63 6.12 -10.77 -5.38
C GLU A 63 7.09 -10.28 -4.28
N SER A 64 7.78 -9.17 -4.54
CA SER A 64 8.59 -8.44 -3.56
C SER A 64 8.08 -7.00 -3.50
N TYR A 65 7.74 -6.55 -2.30
CA TYR A 65 7.21 -5.20 -2.06
C TYR A 65 8.34 -4.29 -1.60
N TYR A 66 8.56 -3.20 -2.31
CA TYR A 66 9.62 -2.24 -2.01
C TYR A 66 9.06 -0.95 -1.37
N ALA A 67 7.75 -0.76 -1.41
CA ALA A 67 7.09 0.39 -0.79
C ALA A 67 5.64 0.06 -0.40
N VAL A 68 5.08 0.88 0.48
CA VAL A 68 3.66 0.84 0.85
C VAL A 68 3.08 2.24 0.85
N GLY A 69 1.82 2.38 0.44
CA GLY A 69 1.04 3.59 0.64
C GLY A 69 0.08 3.41 1.81
N LEU A 70 0.12 4.31 2.79
CA LEU A 70 -0.84 4.34 3.90
C LEU A 70 -1.80 5.52 3.72
N PHE A 71 -3.09 5.29 3.94
CA PHE A 71 -4.07 6.36 3.98
C PHE A 71 -4.31 6.81 5.43
N VAL A 72 -4.00 8.07 5.71
CA VAL A 72 -4.15 8.68 7.04
C VAL A 72 -4.89 10.01 6.88
N ASP A 73 -6.08 10.10 7.48
CA ASP A 73 -6.91 11.31 7.43
C ASP A 73 -7.11 11.84 5.99
N GLY A 74 -7.51 10.93 5.09
CA GLY A 74 -7.73 11.23 3.66
C GLY A 74 -6.47 11.55 2.85
N THR A 75 -5.28 11.51 3.48
CA THR A 75 -4.00 11.79 2.83
C THR A 75 -3.22 10.49 2.61
N GLU A 76 -2.59 10.39 1.44
CA GLU A 76 -1.71 9.29 1.08
C GLU A 76 -0.28 9.55 1.55
N HIS A 77 0.32 8.55 2.18
CA HIS A 77 1.70 8.56 2.64
C HIS A 77 2.44 7.34 2.08
N VAL A 78 3.33 7.57 1.10
CA VAL A 78 4.13 6.51 0.49
C VAL A 78 5.44 6.34 1.26
N LEU A 79 5.67 5.13 1.76
CA LEU A 79 6.84 4.71 2.51
C LEU A 79 7.66 3.76 1.65
N ASN A 80 8.83 4.23 1.17
CA ASN A 80 9.77 3.38 0.45
C ASN A 80 10.64 2.63 1.46
N LEU A 81 10.55 1.30 1.48
CA LEU A 81 11.23 0.42 2.43
C LEU A 81 12.77 0.47 2.28
N ASN A 82 13.26 0.92 1.13
CA ASN A 82 14.69 1.09 0.87
C ASN A 82 15.24 2.47 1.31
N LEU A 83 14.37 3.38 1.78
CA LEU A 83 14.74 4.76 2.15
C LEU A 83 14.30 5.10 3.59
N PRO A 84 14.96 4.54 4.63
CA PRO A 84 14.53 4.67 6.02
C PRO A 84 14.42 6.13 6.50
N ASP A 85 15.30 7.03 6.09
CA ASP A 85 15.26 8.45 6.46
C ASP A 85 13.96 9.15 6.00
N MET A 86 13.43 8.75 4.84
CA MET A 86 12.16 9.26 4.33
C MET A 86 10.96 8.67 5.06
N ILE A 87 11.07 7.43 5.53
CA ILE A 87 10.05 6.80 6.38
C ILE A 87 9.92 7.58 7.68
N GLU A 88 11.03 7.89 8.36
CA GLU A 88 11.00 8.67 9.61
C GLU A 88 10.31 10.03 9.43
N SER A 89 10.62 10.72 8.34
CA SER A 89 10.01 12.01 8.02
C SER A 89 8.50 11.87 7.80
N SER A 90 8.08 10.81 7.11
CA SER A 90 6.66 10.51 6.87
C SER A 90 5.93 10.12 8.16
N LEU A 91 6.59 9.35 9.03
CA LEU A 91 6.04 8.95 10.33
C LEU A 91 5.76 10.14 11.24
N LYS A 92 6.60 11.18 11.22
CA LYS A 92 6.33 12.42 11.96
C LYS A 92 5.01 13.06 11.50
N VAL A 93 4.77 13.11 10.20
CA VAL A 93 3.51 13.65 9.64
C VAL A 93 2.32 12.76 9.98
N ILE A 94 2.48 11.44 9.88
CA ILE A 94 1.45 10.47 10.26
C ILE A 94 1.07 10.63 11.73
N CYS A 95 2.05 10.69 12.64
CA CYS A 95 1.86 10.88 14.08
C CYS A 95 1.04 12.14 14.38
N GLN A 96 1.41 13.27 13.75
CA GLN A 96 0.67 14.53 13.88
C GLN A 96 -0.79 14.39 13.45
N ARG A 97 -1.06 13.69 12.34
CA ARG A 97 -2.42 13.51 11.80
C ARG A 97 -3.29 12.60 12.66
N ILE A 98 -2.73 11.55 13.24
CA ILE A 98 -3.50 10.63 14.10
C ILE A 98 -3.52 11.08 15.57
N GLY A 99 -2.93 12.23 15.90
CA GLY A 99 -2.87 12.77 17.25
C GLY A 99 -2.05 11.90 18.23
N LYS A 100 -1.06 11.15 17.72
CA LYS A 100 -0.14 10.36 18.55
C LYS A 100 1.23 11.04 18.64
N GLU A 101 1.88 10.92 19.79
CA GLU A 101 3.26 11.38 19.96
C GLU A 101 4.24 10.55 19.12
N LYS A 102 4.00 9.23 19.05
CA LYS A 102 4.84 8.28 18.33
C LYS A 102 4.01 7.11 17.81
N VAL A 103 4.40 6.58 16.65
CA VAL A 103 3.96 5.30 16.09
C VAL A 103 5.17 4.39 15.93
N THR A 104 5.06 3.16 16.41
CA THR A 104 6.04 2.11 16.11
C THR A 104 5.50 1.31 14.93
N LEU A 105 5.89 1.71 13.71
CA LEU A 105 5.30 1.13 12.50
C LEU A 105 5.73 -0.32 12.26
N PHE A 106 7.02 -0.61 12.44
CA PHE A 106 7.59 -1.93 12.13
C PHE A 106 7.78 -2.81 13.38
N PRO A 107 7.60 -4.15 13.28
CA PRO A 107 7.13 -4.89 12.11
C PRO A 107 5.71 -4.51 11.70
N LEU A 108 5.49 -4.36 10.38
CA LEU A 108 4.22 -3.95 9.82
C LEU A 108 3.55 -5.18 9.19
N HIS A 109 2.51 -5.68 9.85
CA HIS A 109 1.72 -6.79 9.33
C HIS A 109 0.78 -6.30 8.25
N TYR A 110 0.56 -7.11 7.22
CA TYR A 110 -0.40 -6.79 6.16
C TYR A 110 -1.18 -8.01 5.70
N GLU A 111 -2.38 -7.75 5.21
CA GLU A 111 -3.28 -8.72 4.59
C GLU A 111 -4.02 -8.09 3.40
N THR A 112 -4.37 -8.90 2.41
CA THR A 112 -5.08 -8.51 1.21
C THR A 112 -6.22 -9.49 0.93
N GLU A 113 -7.17 -9.10 0.07
CA GLU A 113 -8.25 -9.97 -0.42
C GLU A 113 -7.89 -10.64 -1.77
N VAL A 114 -6.73 -10.32 -2.34
CA VAL A 114 -6.34 -10.72 -3.70
C VAL A 114 -5.24 -11.77 -3.66
N ALA A 115 -5.16 -12.58 -4.72
CA ALA A 115 -4.21 -13.69 -4.80
C ALA A 115 -3.67 -13.86 -6.22
N PHE A 116 -2.46 -14.40 -6.34
CA PHE A 116 -1.98 -14.98 -7.59
C PHE A 116 -2.70 -16.30 -7.90
N GLU A 117 -2.56 -16.75 -9.14
CA GLU A 117 -3.20 -17.99 -9.60
C GLU A 117 -2.79 -19.19 -8.75
N GLY A 118 -3.80 -19.90 -8.22
CA GLY A 118 -3.61 -21.07 -7.37
C GLY A 118 -3.06 -20.80 -5.96
N GLN A 119 -2.97 -19.54 -5.54
CA GLN A 119 -2.44 -19.15 -4.23
C GLN A 119 -3.52 -18.65 -3.27
N SER A 120 -3.17 -18.59 -1.98
CA SER A 120 -3.99 -17.91 -0.96
C SER A 120 -3.87 -16.39 -1.09
N PRO A 121 -4.81 -15.61 -0.51
CA PRO A 121 -4.67 -14.17 -0.44
C PRO A 121 -3.33 -13.76 0.17
N ILE A 122 -2.74 -12.70 -0.38
CA ILE A 122 -1.41 -12.25 0.02
C ILE A 122 -1.50 -11.68 1.43
N ALA A 123 -0.63 -12.16 2.32
CA ALA A 123 -0.43 -11.63 3.66
C ALA A 123 1.03 -11.81 4.07
N GLY A 124 1.51 -11.00 5.01
CA GLY A 124 2.89 -11.07 5.47
C GLY A 124 3.27 -10.01 6.49
N VAL A 125 4.58 -9.84 6.65
CA VAL A 125 5.19 -8.87 7.56
C VAL A 125 6.28 -8.12 6.80
N LEU A 126 6.25 -6.80 6.85
CA LEU A 126 7.33 -5.94 6.39
C LEU A 126 8.21 -5.56 7.58
N THR A 127 9.52 -5.56 7.35
CA THR A 127 10.54 -5.20 8.32
C THR A 127 11.58 -4.31 7.64
N ILE A 128 12.17 -3.38 8.38
CA ILE A 128 13.28 -2.54 7.95
C ILE A 128 14.48 -2.71 8.88
#